data_AF-A0A9E5ZM82-F1
#
_entry.id   AF-A0A9E5ZM82-F1
#
_cell.length_a   1.000
_cell.length_b   1.000
_cell.length_c   1.000
_cell.angle_alpha   90.00
_cell.angle_beta   90.00
_cell.angle_gamma   90.00
#
_symmetry.space_group_name_H-M   'P 1'
#
loop_
_entity.id
_entity.type
_entity.pdbx_description
1 polymer ?
#
loop_
_entity_poly.entity_id
_entity_poly.type
_entity_poly.pdbx_seq_one_letter_code
_entity_poly.pdbx_strand_id
1 'polypeptide(L)' 'MRTEILVHTSFKAKMAKKHNTTRQTVSLALKYYNNSPLARLIRKEVKNMLIEEANKIENYLIEPED' A
#
# COMPACT_ATOMS: atom_id res chain seq x y z
N MET A 1 -7.71 11.36 -13.42
CA MET A 1 -6.50 10.62 -12.96
C MET A 1 -6.95 9.37 -12.21
N ARG A 2 -6.42 8.19 -12.52
CA ARG A 2 -6.64 6.99 -11.69
C ARG A 2 -5.81 7.14 -10.41
N THR A 3 -6.48 7.36 -9.28
CA THR A 3 -5.85 7.47 -7.94
C THR A 3 -5.75 6.13 -7.21
N GLU A 4 -5.98 5.01 -7.90
CA GLU A 4 -5.99 3.69 -7.29
C GLU A 4 -4.57 3.24 -6.93
N ILE A 5 -4.40 2.75 -5.69
CA ILE A 5 -3.14 2.13 -5.25
C ILE A 5 -3.26 0.62 -5.43
N LEU A 6 -2.46 0.06 -6.33
CA LEU A 6 -2.46 -1.36 -6.65
C LEU A 6 -1.47 -2.10 -5.75
N VAL A 7 -1.97 -3.10 -5.03
CA VAL A 7 -1.17 -4.02 -4.23
C VAL A 7 -1.73 -5.43 -4.32
N HIS A 8 -0.86 -6.42 -4.11
CA HIS A 8 -1.25 -7.82 -4.12
C HIS A 8 -2.34 -8.11 -3.06
N THR A 9 -3.19 -9.08 -3.35
CA THR A 9 -4.37 -9.37 -2.53
C THR A 9 -4.00 -9.76 -1.10
N SER A 10 -2.85 -10.43 -0.88
CA SER A 10 -2.34 -10.80 0.44
C SER A 10 -2.10 -9.58 1.34
N PHE A 11 -1.61 -8.47 0.80
CA PHE A 11 -1.43 -7.22 1.54
C PHE A 11 -2.77 -6.60 1.94
N LYS A 12 -3.77 -6.66 1.06
CA LYS A 12 -5.12 -6.20 1.40
C LYS A 12 -5.69 -6.98 2.59
N ALA A 13 -5.39 -8.29 2.70
CA ALA A 13 -5.78 -9.11 3.85
C ALA A 13 -5.03 -8.73 5.14
N LYS A 14 -3.72 -8.45 5.04
CA LYS A 14 -2.92 -7.99 6.19
C LYS A 14 -3.44 -6.66 6.74
N MET A 15 -3.73 -5.70 5.86
CA MET A 15 -4.28 -4.39 6.25
C MET A 15 -5.68 -4.52 6.86
N ALA A 16 -6.52 -5.41 6.32
CA ALA A 16 -7.84 -5.68 6.87
C ALA A 16 -7.75 -6.17 8.32
N LYS A 17 -6.86 -7.14 8.60
CA LYS A 17 -6.59 -7.62 9.96
C LYS A 17 -6.05 -6.51 10.87
N LYS A 18 -5.05 -5.75 10.40
CA LYS A 18 -4.41 -4.67 11.17
C LYS A 18 -5.40 -3.60 11.63
N HIS A 19 -6.32 -3.22 10.75
CA HIS A 19 -7.30 -2.15 11.01
C HIS A 19 -8.66 -2.66 11.47
N ASN A 20 -8.76 -3.93 11.87
CA ASN A 20 -10.00 -4.61 12.28
C ASN A 20 -11.17 -4.30 11.33
N THR A 21 -10.94 -4.48 10.02
CA THR A 21 -11.90 -4.17 8.97
C THR A 21 -11.92 -5.27 7.91
N THR A 22 -12.75 -5.12 6.88
CA THR A 22 -12.88 -6.12 5.81
C THR A 22 -11.91 -5.86 4.66
N ARG A 23 -11.58 -6.91 3.89
CA ARG A 23 -10.81 -6.75 2.63
C ARG A 23 -11.53 -5.85 1.63
N GLN A 24 -12.85 -5.82 1.64
CA GLN A 24 -13.65 -4.94 0.78
C GLN A 24 -13.43 -3.49 1.19
N THR A 25 -13.48 -3.16 2.48
CA THR A 25 -13.20 -1.82 2.99
C THR A 25 -11.80 -1.34 2.59
N VAL A 26 -10.79 -2.20 2.75
CA VAL A 26 -9.43 -1.89 2.29
C VAL A 26 -9.38 -1.67 0.77
N SER A 27 -10.05 -2.51 -0.01
CA SER A 27 -10.07 -2.37 -1.47
C SER A 27 -10.74 -1.07 -1.91
N LEU A 28 -11.83 -0.68 -1.24
CA LEU A 28 -12.50 0.60 -1.48
C LEU A 28 -11.60 1.79 -1.11
N ALA A 29 -10.88 1.71 0.02
CA ALA A 29 -9.94 2.75 0.44
C ALA A 29 -8.77 2.94 -0.54
N LEU A 30 -8.29 1.84 -1.14
CA LEU A 30 -7.21 1.89 -2.12
C LEU A 30 -7.70 2.36 -3.49
N LYS A 31 -8.93 2.00 -3.88
CA LYS A 31 -9.55 2.37 -5.15
C LYS A 31 -10.01 3.83 -5.18
N TYR A 32 -10.67 4.30 -4.13
CA TYR A 32 -11.28 5.61 -4.08
C TYR A 32 -10.57 6.51 -3.08
N TYR A 33 -10.31 7.77 -3.48
CA TYR A 33 -9.94 8.82 -2.53
C TYR A 33 -11.21 9.30 -1.84
N ASN A 34 -11.57 8.66 -0.72
CA ASN A 34 -12.67 9.13 0.11
C ASN A 34 -12.10 9.91 1.32
N ASN A 35 -12.90 10.81 1.88
CA ASN A 35 -12.52 11.62 3.05
C ASN A 35 -12.54 10.83 4.38
N SER A 36 -12.61 9.49 4.32
CA SER A 36 -12.59 8.67 5.53
C SER A 36 -11.21 8.76 6.19
N PRO A 37 -11.13 9.09 7.49
CA PRO A 37 -9.86 9.04 8.23
C PRO A 37 -9.16 7.69 8.11
N LEU A 38 -9.93 6.59 8.19
CA LEU A 38 -9.41 5.24 8.06
C LEU A 38 -8.84 4.97 6.66
N ALA A 39 -9.53 5.39 5.61
CA ALA A 39 -9.02 5.19 4.25
C ALA A 39 -7.74 6.01 4.00
N ARG A 40 -7.69 7.26 4.49
CA ARG A 40 -6.48 8.09 4.43
C ARG A 40 -5.31 7.42 5.14
N LEU A 41 -5.56 6.83 6.31
CA LEU A 41 -4.57 6.07 7.07
C LEU A 41 -4.07 4.85 6.28
N ILE A 42 -4.99 4.01 5.80
CA ILE A 42 -4.66 2.82 4.97
C ILE A 42 -3.81 3.23 3.77
N ARG A 43 -4.19 4.29 3.04
CA ARG A 43 -3.45 4.77 1.87
C ARG A 43 -2.06 5.27 2.23
N LYS A 44 -1.91 6.01 3.34
CA LYS A 44 -0.61 6.49 3.83
C LYS A 44 0.33 5.32 4.13
N GLU A 45 -0.17 4.32 4.85
CA GLU A 45 0.64 3.14 5.21
C GLU A 45 1.04 2.32 3.98
N VAL A 46 0.12 2.08 3.05
CA VAL A 46 0.44 1.35 1.81
C VAL A 46 1.44 2.13 0.95
N LYS A 47 1.30 3.46 0.85
CA LYS A 47 2.28 4.29 0.16
C LYS A 47 3.68 4.12 0.75
N ASN A 48 3.81 4.20 2.07
CA ASN A 48 5.10 4.09 2.74
C ASN A 48 5.74 2.71 2.50
N MET A 49 4.96 1.64 2.61
CA MET A 49 5.41 0.27 2.31
C MET A 49 5.93 0.15 0.86
N LEU A 50 5.23 0.72 -0.12
CA LEU A 50 5.66 0.66 -1.52
C LEU A 50 6.95 1.45 -1.75
N ILE A 51 7.12 2.60 -1.08
CA ILE A 51 8.36 3.37 -1.14
C ILE A 51 9.51 2.60 -0.50
N GLU A 52 9.30 2.01 0.67
CA GLU A 52 10.30 1.16 1.33
C GLU A 52 10.73 0.00 0.44
N GLU A 53 9.78 -0.66 -0.23
CA GLU A 53 10.10 -1.75 -1.16
C GLU A 53 10.84 -1.26 -2.41
N ALA A 54 10.44 -0.13 -2.98
CA ALA A 54 11.14 0.48 -4.10
C ALA A 54 12.60 0.85 -3.75
N ASN A 55 12.83 1.43 -2.57
CA ASN A 55 14.17 1.79 -2.10
C ASN A 55 15.05 0.56 -1.90
N LYS A 56 14.50 -0.57 -1.43
CA LYS A 56 15.27 -1.82 -1.35
C LYS A 56 15.72 -2.26 -2.73
N ILE A 57 14.81 -2.26 -3.70
CA ILE A 57 15.11 -2.65 -5.09
C ILE A 57 16.20 -1.75 -5.67
N GLU A 58 16.10 -0.43 -5.48
CA GLU A 58 17.11 0.53 -5.95
C GLU A 58 18.50 0.23 -5.34
N ASN A 59 18.58 -0.03 -4.03
CA ASN A 59 19.84 -0.38 -3.38
C ASN A 59 20.44 -1.69 -3.87
N TYR A 60 19.62 -2.71 -4.19
CA TYR A 60 20.10 -3.97 -4.79
C TYR A 60 20.72 -3.78 -6.17
N LEU A 61 20.29 -2.75 -6.92
CA LEU A 61 20.77 -2.47 -8.27
C LEU A 61 22.03 -1.58 -8.29
N ILE A 62 22.52 -1.13 -7.13
CA ILE A 62 23.69 -0.25 -6.98
C ILE A 62 24.92 -1.01 -6.45
N GLU A 63 24.81 -2.32 -6.17
CA GLU A 63 26.01 -3.12 -5.89
C GLU A 63 26.94 -3.08 -7.12
N PRO A 64 28.19 -2.58 -6.99
CA PRO A 64 29.09 -2.45 -8.12
C PRO A 64 29.33 -3.83 -8.73
N GLU A 65 29.17 -3.94 -10.05
CA GLU A 65 29.75 -5.05 -10.80
C GLU A 65 31.27 -5.02 -10.57
N ASP A 66 31.79 -6.00 -9.84
CA ASP A 66 33.24 -6.28 -9.72
C ASP A 66 33.85 -6.59 -11.10
#